data_AF-A0AAV6V1Y2-F1
#
_entry.id   AF-A0AAV6V1Y2-F1
#
_cell.length_a   1.000
_cell.length_b   1.000
_cell.length_c   1.000
_cell.angle_alpha   90.00
_cell.angle_beta   90.00
_cell.angle_gamma   90.00
#
_symmetry.space_group_name_H-M   'P 1'
#
loop_
_entity.id
_entity.type
_entity.pdbx_description
1 polymer ?
#
loop_
_entity_poly.entity_id
_entity_poly.type
_entity_poly.pdbx_seq_one_letter_code
_entity_poly.pdbx_strand_id
1 'polypeptide(L)'
;MASRPAMSIEEIIRRKVSSLRYWKKSNLYRKHSNWKFQFSVMTYNILSQTAVDNHRYLYRNCNPSFLRENYRVSMVLPEIMHSKSDIVCLQEVEQFVYEARLKNILEQRGFGSIFMKRTCNKTDGCAIFWRQDKFQLVGQNGIEFQTKDAEILNRDNIGLIAVLKPNHRNAGNVLLHVATTHLLYNPKRGDIKMCQLRWLLAELERMALIDVKNDVRRYQPVILCGDLNIQPHSPLYQFIETGRINVANTTCGDLSGQIKNKNAGRPIRFETLKLDKIGINKGSRFENEPPKKHQKRKTQPNQQVQKMPPNPRPTMVNNTGMSQHYGHPMVNMATCDPRFMHPVPLMQFHNHQPPNHKQSTPPPQHNPSTGSSTVDGAKESDSDETCFSHDFKLVPVYKFHNMSEGTIPITSMVGDDAHTVDHIFYNVDIKRDNHSFREGVLKLLAWYTLLTKEDLKELGGLPNAGLGSDHICLGARFAISL
;
A
#
# COMPACT_ATOMS: atom_id res chain seq x y z
N MET A 1 40.80 -15.03 -26.09
CA MET A 1 39.94 -14.68 -24.94
C MET A 1 38.77 -13.86 -25.47
N ALA A 2 37.55 -14.40 -25.46
CA ALA A 2 36.38 -13.63 -25.86
C ALA A 2 36.09 -12.56 -24.80
N SER A 3 36.13 -11.29 -25.18
CA SER A 3 35.73 -10.18 -24.30
C SER A 3 34.27 -10.38 -23.89
N ARG A 4 33.97 -10.27 -22.59
CA ARG A 4 32.58 -10.27 -22.13
C ARG A 4 31.87 -9.10 -22.82
N PRO A 5 30.68 -9.30 -23.41
CA PRO A 5 29.92 -8.21 -24.02
C PRO A 5 29.63 -7.14 -22.96
N ALA A 6 29.71 -5.87 -23.37
CA ALA A 6 29.39 -4.75 -22.51
C ALA A 6 27.94 -4.87 -22.00
N MET A 7 27.74 -4.68 -20.70
CA MET A 7 26.40 -4.74 -20.09
C MET A 7 25.52 -3.61 -20.62
N SER A 8 24.23 -3.90 -20.84
CA SER A 8 23.26 -2.86 -21.20
C SER A 8 23.02 -1.91 -20.02
N ILE A 9 22.58 -0.69 -20.30
CA ILE A 9 22.24 0.31 -19.27
C ILE A 9 21.15 -0.25 -18.33
N GLU A 10 20.17 -0.97 -18.87
CA GLU A 10 19.12 -1.61 -18.06
C GLU A 10 19.69 -2.65 -17.08
N GLU A 11 20.68 -3.43 -17.51
CA GLU A 11 21.33 -4.41 -16.63
C GLU A 11 22.16 -3.71 -15.54
N ILE A 12 22.84 -2.62 -15.87
CA ILE A 12 23.56 -1.79 -14.90
C ILE A 12 22.59 -1.24 -13.83
N ILE A 13 21.45 -0.68 -14.25
CA ILE A 13 20.40 -0.16 -13.35
C ILE A 13 19.90 -1.28 -12.42
N ARG A 14 19.54 -2.45 -12.97
CA ARG A 14 19.05 -3.59 -12.17
C ARG A 14 20.06 -4.07 -11.14
N ARG A 15 21.34 -4.17 -11.53
CA ARG A 15 22.42 -4.55 -10.60
C ARG A 15 22.61 -3.52 -9.51
N LYS A 16 22.55 -2.23 -9.86
CA LYS A 16 22.67 -1.14 -8.88
C LYS A 16 21.52 -1.16 -7.87
N VAL A 17 20.27 -1.27 -8.33
CA VAL A 17 19.11 -1.47 -7.44
C VAL A 17 19.32 -2.67 -6.50
N SER A 18 19.74 -3.80 -7.06
CA SER A 18 19.99 -5.02 -6.26
C SER A 18 21.09 -4.84 -5.21
N SER A 19 22.12 -4.04 -5.49
CA SER A 19 23.20 -3.74 -4.53
C SER A 19 22.78 -2.77 -3.42
N LEU A 20 21.87 -1.84 -3.69
CA LEU A 20 21.42 -0.83 -2.73
C LEU A 20 20.30 -1.36 -1.82
N ARG A 21 19.53 -2.35 -2.28
CA ARG A 21 18.37 -2.90 -1.58
C ARG A 21 18.73 -4.22 -0.86
N TYR A 22 18.87 -4.18 0.46
CA TYR A 22 19.22 -5.34 1.28
C TYR A 22 18.44 -5.37 2.60
N TRP A 23 18.45 -6.51 3.29
CA TRP A 23 17.78 -6.65 4.59
C TRP A 23 18.67 -6.14 5.73
N LYS A 24 18.29 -5.02 6.34
CA LYS A 24 18.90 -4.48 7.56
C LYS A 24 18.28 -5.14 8.78
N LYS A 25 19.12 -5.74 9.63
CA LYS A 25 18.70 -6.51 10.81
C LYS A 25 18.37 -5.57 11.98
N SER A 26 17.31 -5.89 12.73
CA SER A 26 17.00 -5.28 14.00
C SER A 26 17.88 -5.85 15.12
N ASN A 27 17.82 -5.23 16.30
CA ASN A 27 18.48 -5.74 17.50
C ASN A 27 17.96 -7.13 17.90
N LEU A 28 16.67 -7.40 17.69
CA LEU A 28 16.05 -8.69 18.00
C LEU A 28 16.47 -9.81 17.03
N TYR A 29 17.02 -9.49 15.85
CA TYR A 29 17.48 -10.51 14.92
C TYR A 29 18.47 -11.48 15.56
N ARG A 30 19.32 -11.03 16.50
CA ARG A 30 20.27 -11.92 17.19
C ARG A 30 19.61 -13.07 17.94
N LYS A 31 18.33 -12.91 18.32
CA LYS A 31 17.52 -13.89 19.05
C LYS A 31 16.47 -14.58 18.16
N HIS A 32 16.52 -14.39 16.83
CA HIS A 32 15.49 -14.89 15.91
C HIS A 32 15.26 -16.40 16.00
N SER A 33 16.29 -17.19 16.29
CA SER A 33 16.21 -18.66 16.46
C SER A 33 15.27 -19.11 17.59
N ASN A 34 14.98 -18.21 18.54
CA ASN A 34 14.02 -18.45 19.63
C ASN A 34 12.58 -18.45 19.14
N TRP A 35 12.29 -17.83 17.99
CA TRP A 35 10.94 -17.75 17.42
C TRP A 35 10.87 -18.57 16.15
N LYS A 36 10.17 -19.71 16.24
CA LYS A 36 10.10 -20.70 15.16
C LYS A 36 9.19 -20.28 14.02
N PHE A 37 8.24 -19.36 14.27
CA PHE A 37 7.38 -18.81 13.23
C PHE A 37 7.86 -17.40 12.85
N GLN A 38 8.56 -17.32 11.72
CA GLN A 38 9.04 -16.07 11.12
C GLN A 38 8.34 -15.85 9.80
N PHE A 39 8.04 -14.61 9.49
CA PHE A 39 7.40 -14.24 8.23
C PHE A 39 7.83 -12.86 7.76
N SER A 40 7.59 -12.56 6.49
CA SER A 40 7.87 -11.26 5.87
C SER A 40 6.61 -10.60 5.33
N VAL A 41 6.56 -9.28 5.40
CA VAL A 41 5.49 -8.43 4.85
C VAL A 41 6.11 -7.43 3.88
N MET A 42 5.50 -7.30 2.71
CA MET A 42 5.77 -6.24 1.74
C MET A 42 4.56 -5.31 1.64
N THR A 43 4.79 -4.01 1.47
CA THR A 43 3.79 -3.08 0.95
C THR A 43 4.32 -2.36 -0.28
N TYR A 44 3.49 -2.20 -1.31
CA TYR A 44 3.93 -1.61 -2.57
C TYR A 44 2.78 -1.00 -3.38
N ASN A 45 2.82 0.31 -3.61
CA ASN A 45 2.01 0.96 -4.63
C ASN A 45 2.62 0.64 -6.00
N ILE A 46 1.88 -0.09 -6.84
CA ILE A 46 2.39 -0.59 -8.13
C ILE A 46 2.07 0.31 -9.33
N LEU A 47 1.49 1.48 -9.07
CA LEU A 47 1.11 2.50 -10.06
C LEU A 47 0.07 1.97 -11.08
N SER A 48 -1.15 2.47 -11.02
CA SER A 48 -2.20 2.07 -11.98
C SER A 48 -1.89 2.63 -13.37
N GLN A 49 -2.23 1.90 -14.44
CA GLN A 49 -2.06 2.44 -15.80
C GLN A 49 -2.94 3.67 -16.02
N THR A 50 -4.14 3.64 -15.46
CA THR A 50 -5.07 4.76 -15.43
C THR A 50 -4.46 6.00 -14.75
N ALA A 51 -3.67 5.85 -13.68
CA ALA A 51 -2.97 6.99 -13.07
C ALA A 51 -1.87 7.55 -13.98
N VAL A 52 -1.09 6.67 -14.63
CA VAL A 52 -0.06 7.06 -15.61
C VAL A 52 -0.66 7.86 -16.75
N ASP A 53 -1.76 7.38 -17.32
CA ASP A 53 -2.38 7.99 -18.49
C ASP A 53 -2.99 9.35 -18.14
N ASN A 54 -3.68 9.45 -17.00
CA ASN A 54 -4.27 10.70 -16.51
C ASN A 54 -3.23 11.76 -16.10
N HIS A 55 -2.04 11.35 -15.67
CA HIS A 55 -1.00 12.25 -15.20
C HIS A 55 0.30 12.11 -16.00
N ARG A 56 0.20 11.85 -17.30
CA ARG A 56 1.35 11.58 -18.17
C ARG A 56 2.43 12.67 -18.14
N TYR A 57 2.02 13.92 -17.85
CA TYR A 57 2.89 15.08 -17.69
C TYR A 57 3.91 14.95 -16.55
N LEU A 58 3.61 14.12 -15.55
CA LEU A 58 4.50 13.82 -14.43
C LEU A 58 5.72 12.97 -14.84
N TYR A 59 5.57 12.17 -15.91
CA TYR A 59 6.58 11.22 -16.37
C TYR A 59 7.23 11.64 -17.70
N ARG A 60 7.38 12.96 -17.93
CA ARG A 60 7.98 13.51 -19.17
C ARG A 60 9.43 13.07 -19.39
N ASN A 61 10.17 12.88 -18.31
CA ASN A 61 11.58 12.48 -18.33
C ASN A 61 11.78 10.95 -18.24
N CYS A 62 10.70 10.17 -18.19
CA CYS A 62 10.74 8.71 -18.14
C CYS A 62 10.71 8.13 -19.56
N ASN A 63 11.49 7.08 -19.81
CA ASN A 63 11.40 6.33 -21.06
C ASN A 63 9.97 5.77 -21.24
N PRO A 64 9.25 6.12 -22.32
CA PRO A 64 7.87 5.68 -22.52
C PRO A 64 7.66 4.17 -22.46
N SER A 65 8.68 3.37 -22.79
CA SER A 65 8.61 1.92 -22.70
C SER A 65 8.45 1.42 -21.27
N PHE A 66 9.03 2.12 -20.29
CA PHE A 66 8.93 1.78 -18.87
C PHE A 66 7.58 2.16 -18.26
N LEU A 67 6.78 2.98 -18.95
CA LEU A 67 5.44 3.38 -18.49
C LEU A 67 4.34 2.42 -18.93
N ARG A 68 4.64 1.51 -19.88
CA ARG A 68 3.68 0.52 -20.37
C ARG A 68 3.31 -0.46 -19.25
N GLU A 69 2.01 -0.67 -19.02
CA GLU A 69 1.49 -1.59 -17.99
C GLU A 69 2.18 -2.97 -18.04
N ASN A 70 2.33 -3.54 -19.24
CA ASN A 70 2.97 -4.84 -19.41
C ASN A 70 4.40 -4.88 -18.86
N TYR A 71 5.17 -3.83 -19.11
CA TYR A 71 6.53 -3.68 -18.59
C TYR A 71 6.50 -3.56 -17.06
N ARG A 72 5.74 -2.60 -16.53
CA ARG A 72 5.69 -2.32 -15.09
C ARG A 72 5.23 -3.52 -14.27
N VAL A 73 4.13 -4.16 -14.67
CA VAL A 73 3.62 -5.36 -14.01
C VAL A 73 4.59 -6.54 -14.14
N SER A 74 5.37 -6.64 -15.24
CA SER A 74 6.42 -7.65 -15.36
C SER A 74 7.58 -7.44 -14.38
N MET A 75 7.76 -6.23 -13.86
CA MET A 75 8.79 -5.89 -12.86
C MET A 75 8.29 -6.09 -11.41
N VAL A 76 6.98 -5.93 -11.16
CA VAL A 76 6.37 -6.17 -9.83
C VAL A 76 6.59 -7.60 -9.34
N LEU A 77 6.40 -8.59 -10.21
CA LEU A 77 6.53 -10.01 -9.83
C LEU A 77 7.96 -10.40 -9.40
N PRO A 78 9.03 -10.09 -10.16
CA PRO A 78 10.40 -10.26 -9.71
C PRO A 78 10.68 -9.60 -8.36
N GLU A 79 10.15 -8.40 -8.10
CA GLU A 79 10.37 -7.68 -6.84
C GLU A 79 9.71 -8.41 -5.66
N ILE A 80 8.46 -8.86 -5.82
CA ILE A 80 7.76 -9.73 -4.85
C ILE A 80 8.58 -11.00 -4.58
N MET A 81 9.03 -11.70 -5.63
CA MET A 81 9.77 -12.95 -5.47
C MET A 81 11.15 -12.75 -4.85
N HIS A 82 11.86 -11.69 -5.23
CA HIS A 82 13.20 -11.37 -4.73
C HIS A 82 13.18 -11.01 -3.25
N SER A 83 12.16 -10.27 -2.80
CA SER A 83 11.98 -9.93 -1.39
C SER A 83 11.71 -11.15 -0.51
N LYS A 84 11.26 -12.28 -1.10
CA LYS A 84 10.78 -13.48 -0.40
C LYS A 84 9.71 -13.12 0.64
N SER A 85 8.73 -12.31 0.22
CA SER A 85 7.65 -11.83 1.09
C SER A 85 6.58 -12.90 1.28
N ASP A 86 6.18 -13.15 2.53
CA ASP A 86 5.12 -14.10 2.85
C ASP A 86 3.73 -13.47 2.80
N ILE A 87 3.65 -12.15 3.03
CA ILE A 87 2.44 -11.35 2.90
C ILE A 87 2.78 -10.15 2.02
N VAL A 88 1.94 -9.84 1.04
CA VAL A 88 2.15 -8.74 0.09
C VAL A 88 0.90 -7.87 0.05
N CYS A 89 1.03 -6.62 0.45
CA CYS A 89 -0.02 -5.60 0.40
C CYS A 89 0.25 -4.68 -0.79
N LEU A 90 -0.65 -4.65 -1.77
CA LEU A 90 -0.50 -3.82 -2.97
C LEU A 90 -1.54 -2.72 -2.99
N GLN A 91 -1.16 -1.55 -3.51
CA GLN A 91 -2.02 -0.41 -3.80
C GLN A 91 -1.95 -0.08 -5.30
N GLU A 92 -2.97 0.63 -5.80
CA GLU A 92 -3.15 0.93 -7.23
C GLU A 92 -3.16 -0.30 -8.14
N VAL A 93 -3.75 -1.39 -7.64
CA VAL A 93 -3.90 -2.61 -8.43
C VAL A 93 -5.12 -2.49 -9.33
N GLU A 94 -4.92 -2.33 -10.63
CA GLU A 94 -6.00 -2.40 -11.63
C GLU A 94 -6.72 -3.76 -11.54
N GLN A 95 -8.05 -3.74 -11.55
CA GLN A 95 -8.88 -4.94 -11.40
C GLN A 95 -8.52 -6.03 -12.43
N PHE A 96 -8.35 -5.64 -13.69
CA PHE A 96 -7.98 -6.58 -14.74
C PHE A 96 -6.57 -7.16 -14.53
N VAL A 97 -5.60 -6.34 -14.10
CA VAL A 97 -4.24 -6.80 -13.78
C VAL A 97 -4.25 -7.80 -12.62
N TYR A 98 -5.10 -7.56 -11.60
CA TYR A 98 -5.30 -8.51 -10.51
C TYR A 98 -5.84 -9.84 -11.01
N GLU A 99 -6.99 -9.82 -11.70
CA GLU A 99 -7.72 -11.03 -12.12
C GLU A 99 -6.96 -11.84 -13.18
N ALA A 100 -6.43 -11.18 -14.20
CA ALA A 100 -5.82 -11.85 -15.34
C ALA A 100 -4.36 -12.28 -15.08
N ARG A 101 -3.62 -11.56 -14.22
CA ARG A 101 -2.17 -11.74 -14.07
C ARG A 101 -1.73 -12.04 -12.65
N LEU A 102 -1.87 -11.09 -11.73
CA LEU A 102 -1.26 -11.19 -10.41
C LEU A 102 -1.82 -12.37 -9.61
N LYS A 103 -3.16 -12.51 -9.57
CA LYS A 103 -3.84 -13.61 -8.89
C LYS A 103 -3.37 -14.96 -9.42
N ASN A 104 -3.50 -15.18 -10.73
CA ASN A 104 -3.15 -16.46 -11.36
C ASN A 104 -1.68 -16.84 -11.11
N ILE A 105 -0.75 -15.90 -11.29
CA ILE A 105 0.69 -16.18 -11.14
C ILE A 105 1.07 -16.42 -9.67
N LEU A 106 0.51 -15.66 -8.73
CA LEU A 106 0.84 -15.81 -7.32
C LEU A 106 0.16 -17.03 -6.69
N GLU A 107 -1.05 -17.39 -7.12
CA GLU A 107 -1.72 -18.64 -6.71
C GLU A 107 -0.92 -19.88 -7.14
N GLN A 108 -0.39 -19.91 -8.37
CA GLN A 108 0.53 -20.96 -8.83
C GLN A 108 1.82 -21.03 -8.00
N ARG A 109 2.16 -19.95 -7.29
CA ARG A 109 3.31 -19.87 -6.37
C ARG A 109 2.91 -20.04 -4.90
N GLY A 110 1.71 -20.55 -4.63
CA GLY A 110 1.24 -20.90 -3.29
C GLY A 110 0.72 -19.72 -2.46
N PHE A 111 0.34 -18.62 -3.11
CA PHE A 111 -0.34 -17.51 -2.42
C PHE A 111 -1.86 -17.65 -2.46
N GLY A 112 -2.54 -17.29 -1.38
CA GLY A 112 -3.94 -16.87 -1.40
C GLY A 112 -4.01 -15.36 -1.60
N SER A 113 -5.18 -14.86 -2.00
CA SER A 113 -5.37 -13.43 -2.26
C SER A 113 -6.77 -12.94 -1.94
N ILE A 114 -6.85 -11.67 -1.57
CA ILE A 114 -8.09 -10.87 -1.50
C ILE A 114 -7.83 -9.54 -2.19
N PHE A 115 -8.86 -8.98 -2.83
CA PHE A 115 -8.80 -7.71 -3.54
C PHE A 115 -10.07 -6.93 -3.29
N MET A 116 -9.91 -5.61 -3.17
CA MET A 116 -11.02 -4.67 -3.13
C MET A 116 -10.70 -3.50 -4.04
N LYS A 117 -11.57 -3.29 -5.03
CA LYS A 117 -11.53 -2.12 -5.90
C LYS A 117 -12.01 -0.88 -5.15
N ARG A 118 -11.48 0.28 -5.51
CA ARG A 118 -12.07 1.57 -5.14
C ARG A 118 -13.51 1.70 -5.68
N THR A 119 -14.30 2.54 -5.03
CA THR A 119 -15.72 2.72 -5.39
C THR A 119 -15.88 3.52 -6.69
N CYS A 120 -17.13 3.68 -7.13
CA CYS A 120 -17.51 4.43 -8.33
C CYS A 120 -16.79 3.92 -9.60
N ASN A 121 -16.28 4.84 -10.42
CA ASN A 121 -15.70 4.53 -11.74
C ASN A 121 -14.18 4.30 -11.68
N LYS A 122 -13.62 4.04 -10.50
CA LYS A 122 -12.20 3.71 -10.36
C LYS A 122 -11.95 2.28 -10.83
N THR A 123 -10.80 2.06 -11.47
CA THR A 123 -10.41 0.75 -12.04
C THR A 123 -9.45 -0.02 -11.13
N ASP A 124 -8.84 0.68 -10.18
CA ASP A 124 -7.80 0.20 -9.28
C ASP A 124 -8.29 0.04 -7.83
N GLY A 125 -7.49 -0.65 -7.02
CA GLY A 125 -7.79 -0.91 -5.62
C GLY A 125 -6.59 -1.41 -4.81
N CYS A 126 -6.89 -2.08 -3.70
CA CYS A 126 -5.89 -2.73 -2.87
C CYS A 126 -6.04 -4.25 -2.92
N ALA A 127 -4.89 -4.94 -2.84
CA ALA A 127 -4.85 -6.40 -2.72
C ALA A 127 -3.98 -6.82 -1.53
N ILE A 128 -4.34 -7.92 -0.88
CA ILE A 128 -3.48 -8.61 0.09
C ILE A 128 -3.29 -10.05 -0.39
N PHE A 129 -2.03 -10.45 -0.57
CA PHE A 129 -1.63 -11.82 -0.85
C PHE A 129 -0.94 -12.41 0.38
N TRP A 130 -1.10 -13.71 0.63
CA TRP A 130 -0.39 -14.42 1.70
C TRP A 130 0.02 -15.83 1.29
N ARG A 131 1.15 -16.31 1.79
CA ARG A 131 1.63 -17.69 1.64
C ARG A 131 0.70 -18.67 2.35
N GLN A 132 0.03 -19.54 1.59
CA GLN A 132 -0.96 -20.49 2.13
C GLN A 132 -0.34 -21.59 2.99
N ASP A 133 0.95 -21.90 2.77
CA ASP A 133 1.71 -22.81 3.62
C ASP A 133 1.99 -22.21 5.01
N LYS A 134 1.99 -20.89 5.15
CA LYS A 134 2.31 -20.20 6.41
C LYS A 134 1.08 -19.61 7.10
N PHE A 135 0.04 -19.25 6.36
CA PHE A 135 -1.16 -18.62 6.91
C PHE A 135 -2.44 -19.14 6.30
N GLN A 136 -3.47 -19.22 7.13
CA GLN A 136 -4.86 -19.40 6.72
C GLN A 136 -5.62 -18.08 6.89
N LEU A 137 -6.35 -17.64 5.86
CA LEU A 137 -7.31 -16.54 5.99
C LEU A 137 -8.51 -17.02 6.80
N VAL A 138 -8.78 -16.37 7.94
CA VAL A 138 -9.91 -16.70 8.83
C VAL A 138 -10.94 -15.57 8.94
N GLY A 139 -10.62 -14.39 8.41
CA GLY A 139 -11.52 -13.25 8.35
C GLY A 139 -10.97 -12.18 7.41
N GLN A 140 -11.85 -11.32 6.92
CA GLN A 140 -11.48 -10.16 6.12
C GLN A 140 -12.50 -9.04 6.34
N ASN A 141 -12.10 -7.80 6.09
CA ASN A 141 -13.01 -6.68 6.03
C ASN A 141 -12.55 -5.67 4.96
N GLY A 142 -13.48 -5.25 4.11
CA GLY A 142 -13.28 -4.18 3.15
C GLY A 142 -14.05 -2.94 3.60
N ILE A 143 -13.43 -1.77 3.50
CA ILE A 143 -13.99 -0.50 3.96
C ILE A 143 -14.09 0.43 2.77
N GLU A 144 -15.31 0.80 2.41
CA GLU A 144 -15.56 1.90 1.49
C GLU A 144 -15.60 3.18 2.31
N PHE A 145 -14.58 4.03 2.22
CA PHE A 145 -14.55 5.24 3.04
C PHE A 145 -15.58 6.27 2.61
N GLN A 146 -16.20 6.12 1.44
CA GLN A 146 -17.25 7.02 1.00
C GLN A 146 -18.59 6.66 1.67
N THR A 147 -19.23 7.63 2.31
CA THR A 147 -20.56 7.43 2.90
C THR A 147 -21.39 8.71 2.85
N LYS A 148 -22.72 8.56 2.81
CA LYS A 148 -23.66 9.69 2.89
C LYS A 148 -23.86 10.18 4.32
N ASP A 149 -23.54 9.35 5.32
CA ASP A 149 -23.78 9.65 6.73
C ASP A 149 -22.73 10.59 7.33
N ALA A 150 -21.60 10.80 6.62
CA ALA A 150 -20.55 11.73 7.01
C ALA A 150 -20.02 12.49 5.77
N GLU A 151 -20.43 13.75 5.59
CA GLU A 151 -20.14 14.54 4.38
C GLU A 151 -18.64 14.71 4.07
N ILE A 152 -17.79 14.71 5.11
CA ILE A 152 -16.33 14.80 4.96
C ILE A 152 -15.75 13.59 4.23
N LEU A 153 -16.41 12.44 4.34
CA LEU A 153 -16.04 11.14 3.79
C LEU A 153 -16.68 10.94 2.41
N ASN A 154 -16.26 11.76 1.45
CA ASN A 154 -16.84 11.84 0.11
C ASN A 154 -15.84 11.49 -1.01
N ARG A 155 -14.94 10.55 -0.73
CA ARG A 155 -13.88 10.12 -1.67
C ARG A 155 -13.82 8.60 -1.75
N ASP A 156 -13.53 8.11 -2.94
CA ASP A 156 -13.64 6.70 -3.34
C ASP A 156 -12.51 5.79 -2.82
N ASN A 157 -11.70 6.28 -1.87
CA ASN A 157 -10.63 5.50 -1.27
C ASN A 157 -11.21 4.35 -0.43
N ILE A 158 -10.43 3.29 -0.28
CA ILE A 158 -10.83 2.08 0.44
C ILE A 158 -9.73 1.63 1.40
N GLY A 159 -10.13 0.88 2.42
CA GLY A 159 -9.23 0.13 3.29
C GLY A 159 -9.52 -1.38 3.18
N LEU A 160 -8.50 -2.22 3.34
CA LEU A 160 -8.63 -3.67 3.29
C LEU A 160 -7.88 -4.32 4.45
N ILE A 161 -8.57 -5.19 5.19
CA ILE A 161 -8.04 -5.90 6.36
C ILE A 161 -8.14 -7.41 6.10
N ALA A 162 -7.04 -8.13 6.26
CA ALA A 162 -7.00 -9.58 6.33
C ALA A 162 -6.71 -10.05 7.77
N VAL A 163 -7.42 -11.08 8.22
CA VAL A 163 -7.16 -11.77 9.49
C VAL A 163 -6.56 -13.14 9.18
N LEU A 164 -5.29 -13.30 9.52
CA LEU A 164 -4.46 -14.43 9.14
C LEU A 164 -4.10 -15.26 10.38
N LYS A 165 -4.47 -16.53 10.39
CA LYS A 165 -4.05 -17.51 11.39
C LYS A 165 -2.71 -18.14 10.96
N PRO A 166 -1.66 -18.11 11.80
CA PRO A 166 -0.41 -18.82 11.52
C PRO A 166 -0.62 -20.33 11.43
N ASN A 167 -0.10 -20.96 10.38
CA ASN A 167 -0.08 -22.41 10.20
C ASN A 167 1.10 -23.01 10.97
N HIS A 168 0.99 -23.03 12.28
CA HIS A 168 2.01 -23.60 13.16
C HIS A 168 1.34 -24.31 14.35
N ARG A 169 1.88 -25.47 14.75
CA ARG A 169 1.29 -26.28 15.84
C ARG A 169 1.11 -25.52 17.16
N ASN A 170 2.02 -24.59 17.44
CA ASN A 170 1.99 -23.75 18.64
C ASN A 170 1.26 -22.40 18.41
N ALA A 171 0.59 -22.20 17.28
CA ALA A 171 -0.04 -20.91 16.97
C ALA A 171 -1.11 -20.48 17.99
N GLY A 172 -1.71 -21.45 18.68
CA GLY A 172 -2.81 -21.23 19.62
C GLY A 172 -3.94 -20.42 18.96
N ASN A 173 -4.34 -19.34 19.63
CA ASN A 173 -5.37 -18.40 19.17
C ASN A 173 -4.79 -17.08 18.62
N VAL A 174 -3.50 -17.06 18.24
CA VAL A 174 -2.90 -15.85 17.66
C VAL A 174 -3.49 -15.61 16.27
N LEU A 175 -4.01 -14.40 16.06
CA LEU A 175 -4.55 -13.95 14.77
C LEU A 175 -3.82 -12.67 14.35
N LEU A 176 -3.09 -12.73 13.24
CA LEU A 176 -2.43 -11.56 12.68
C LEU A 176 -3.41 -10.74 11.85
N HIS A 177 -3.62 -9.49 12.22
CA HIS A 177 -4.43 -8.53 11.47
C HIS A 177 -3.50 -7.70 10.58
N VAL A 178 -3.70 -7.77 9.26
CA VAL A 178 -2.92 -7.00 8.30
C VAL A 178 -3.86 -6.06 7.56
N ALA A 179 -3.67 -4.76 7.73
CA ALA A 179 -4.41 -3.71 7.06
C ALA A 179 -3.56 -3.02 6.00
N THR A 180 -4.15 -2.83 4.82
CA THR A 180 -3.59 -2.01 3.75
C THR A 180 -4.60 -0.95 3.32
N THR A 181 -4.14 0.23 2.93
CA THR A 181 -4.98 1.29 2.39
C THR A 181 -4.20 2.15 1.40
N HIS A 182 -4.92 2.87 0.54
CA HIS A 182 -4.41 3.99 -0.22
C HIS A 182 -5.24 5.22 0.16
N LEU A 183 -4.75 6.03 1.10
CA LEU A 183 -5.46 7.24 1.56
C LEU A 183 -5.54 8.27 0.43
N LEU A 184 -6.48 9.23 0.55
CA LEU A 184 -6.65 10.30 -0.43
C LEU A 184 -5.30 10.97 -0.76
N TYR A 185 -4.98 11.19 -2.04
CA TYR A 185 -3.75 11.89 -2.43
C TYR A 185 -3.74 13.38 -2.03
N ASN A 186 -4.83 14.10 -2.37
CA ASN A 186 -4.89 15.57 -2.36
C ASN A 186 -4.20 16.21 -1.12
N PRO A 187 -3.06 16.91 -1.32
CA PRO A 187 -2.28 17.49 -0.24
C PRO A 187 -3.04 18.49 0.64
N LYS A 188 -4.06 19.17 0.10
CA LYS A 188 -4.84 20.19 0.81
C LYS A 188 -5.95 19.60 1.68
N ARG A 189 -6.17 18.28 1.63
CA ARG A 189 -7.31 17.60 2.25
C ARG A 189 -6.89 16.56 3.29
N GLY A 190 -5.99 16.94 4.19
CA GLY A 190 -5.60 16.11 5.32
C GLY A 190 -6.74 15.85 6.31
N ASP A 191 -7.78 16.69 6.32
CA ASP A 191 -9.04 16.45 7.01
C ASP A 191 -9.74 15.15 6.56
N ILE A 192 -9.78 14.89 5.25
CA ILE A 192 -10.33 13.64 4.72
C ILE A 192 -9.41 12.48 5.07
N LYS A 193 -8.09 12.62 4.87
CA LYS A 193 -7.11 11.57 5.22
C LYS A 193 -7.25 11.14 6.68
N MET A 194 -7.41 12.11 7.57
CA MET A 194 -7.63 11.88 8.99
C MET A 194 -8.88 11.05 9.24
N CYS A 195 -10.01 11.42 8.62
CA CYS A 195 -11.27 10.69 8.80
C CYS A 195 -11.21 9.27 8.21
N GLN A 196 -10.57 9.10 7.06
CA GLN A 196 -10.32 7.77 6.45
C GLN A 196 -9.46 6.89 7.36
N LEU A 197 -8.37 7.44 7.89
CA LEU A 197 -7.49 6.76 8.83
C LEU A 197 -8.22 6.38 10.12
N ARG A 198 -9.00 7.29 10.70
CA ARG A 198 -9.80 7.02 11.90
C ARG A 198 -10.83 5.91 11.68
N TRP A 199 -11.45 5.83 10.51
CA TRP A 199 -12.35 4.72 10.19
C TRP A 199 -11.59 3.39 10.06
N LEU A 200 -10.46 3.37 9.36
CA LEU A 200 -9.62 2.17 9.28
C LEU A 200 -9.18 1.67 10.66
N LEU A 201 -8.78 2.59 11.54
CA LEU A 201 -8.40 2.28 12.92
C LEU A 201 -9.59 1.74 13.72
N ALA A 202 -10.80 2.28 13.55
CA ALA A 202 -12.00 1.78 14.24
C ALA A 202 -12.36 0.34 13.82
N GLU A 203 -12.20 0.00 12.54
CA GLU A 203 -12.41 -1.37 12.07
C GLU A 203 -11.32 -2.33 12.53
N LEU A 204 -10.05 -1.87 12.52
CA LEU A 204 -8.96 -2.64 13.11
C LEU A 204 -9.20 -2.90 14.60
N GLU A 205 -9.66 -1.88 15.34
CA GLU A 205 -9.91 -1.95 16.78
C GLU A 205 -10.96 -3.02 17.06
N ARG A 206 -12.11 -2.92 16.39
CA ARG A 206 -13.21 -3.87 16.50
C ARG A 206 -12.82 -5.31 16.17
N MET A 207 -11.94 -5.51 15.19
CA MET A 207 -11.52 -6.85 14.74
C MET A 207 -10.40 -7.45 15.60
N ALA A 208 -9.45 -6.62 16.04
CA ALA A 208 -8.25 -7.07 16.75
C ALA A 208 -8.40 -7.08 18.27
N LEU A 209 -9.44 -6.47 18.85
CA LEU A 209 -9.64 -6.42 20.30
C LEU A 209 -9.74 -7.83 20.89
N ILE A 210 -8.91 -8.10 21.90
CA ILE A 210 -8.93 -9.33 22.70
C ILE A 210 -9.84 -9.12 23.92
N ASP A 211 -9.50 -8.11 24.72
CA ASP A 211 -10.26 -7.70 25.89
C ASP A 211 -9.90 -6.29 26.34
N VAL A 212 -10.71 -5.79 27.28
CA VAL A 212 -10.47 -4.55 28.02
C VAL A 212 -10.37 -4.91 29.50
N LYS A 213 -9.24 -4.59 30.13
CA LYS A 213 -9.01 -4.84 31.57
C LYS A 213 -8.40 -3.60 32.21
N ASN A 214 -9.01 -3.10 33.28
CA ASN A 214 -8.58 -1.88 33.98
C ASN A 214 -8.39 -0.71 33.00
N ASP A 215 -9.36 -0.52 32.10
CA ASP A 215 -9.33 0.46 31.00
C ASP A 215 -8.17 0.31 29.98
N VAL A 216 -7.38 -0.75 30.10
CA VAL A 216 -6.34 -1.09 29.12
C VAL A 216 -6.93 -2.03 28.08
N ARG A 217 -6.96 -1.56 26.82
CA ARG A 217 -7.33 -2.37 25.67
C ARG A 217 -6.15 -3.23 25.22
N ARG A 218 -6.39 -4.53 25.03
CA ARG A 218 -5.41 -5.47 24.51
C ARG A 218 -5.85 -5.98 23.16
N TYR A 219 -4.89 -6.02 22.23
CA TYR A 219 -5.14 -6.37 20.84
C TYR A 219 -4.32 -7.58 20.42
N GLN A 220 -4.85 -8.32 19.46
CA GLN A 220 -4.10 -9.24 18.63
C GLN A 220 -2.97 -8.50 17.88
N PRO A 221 -1.95 -9.21 17.36
CA PRO A 221 -0.96 -8.60 16.47
C PRO A 221 -1.61 -7.88 15.27
N VAL A 222 -1.21 -6.64 15.04
CA VAL A 222 -1.68 -5.73 13.99
C VAL A 222 -0.48 -5.21 13.21
N ILE A 223 -0.60 -5.25 11.89
CA ILE A 223 0.27 -4.55 10.94
C ILE A 223 -0.62 -3.62 10.12
N LEU A 224 -0.32 -2.33 10.13
CA LEU A 224 -0.95 -1.32 9.30
C LEU A 224 0.07 -0.82 8.27
N CYS A 225 -0.21 -1.00 6.99
CA CYS A 225 0.66 -0.54 5.92
C CYS A 225 -0.09 0.08 4.76
N GLY A 226 0.66 0.57 3.78
CA GLY A 226 0.13 1.10 2.52
C GLY A 226 0.66 2.46 2.18
N ASP A 227 0.12 3.02 1.09
CA ASP A 227 0.33 4.40 0.69
C ASP A 227 -0.62 5.29 1.49
N LEU A 228 -0.07 5.93 2.51
CA LEU A 228 -0.86 6.76 3.41
C LEU A 228 -0.92 8.21 2.92
N ASN A 229 -0.16 8.60 1.89
CA ASN A 229 -0.06 10.00 1.46
C ASN A 229 0.21 10.97 2.64
N ILE A 230 1.03 10.53 3.60
CA ILE A 230 1.49 11.34 4.77
C ILE A 230 3.00 11.24 4.91
N GLN A 231 3.65 12.35 5.24
CA GLN A 231 5.10 12.41 5.42
C GLN A 231 5.49 12.13 6.88
N PRO A 232 6.72 11.65 7.16
CA PRO A 232 7.13 11.26 8.52
C PRO A 232 7.09 12.37 9.57
N HIS A 233 7.21 13.63 9.16
CA HIS A 233 7.16 14.80 10.04
C HIS A 233 5.73 15.35 10.23
N SER A 234 4.73 14.74 9.60
CA SER A 234 3.37 15.27 9.57
C SER A 234 2.59 15.00 10.86
N PRO A 235 1.62 15.86 11.21
CA PRO A 235 0.70 15.61 12.32
C PRO A 235 -0.04 14.27 12.23
N LEU A 236 -0.41 13.82 11.02
CA LEU A 236 -1.06 12.51 10.85
C LEU A 236 -0.13 11.33 11.07
N TYR A 237 1.15 11.45 10.73
CA TYR A 237 2.13 10.41 11.07
C TYR A 237 2.30 10.33 12.59
N GLN A 238 2.42 11.48 13.26
CA GLN A 238 2.47 11.55 14.72
C GLN A 238 1.20 10.98 15.36
N PHE A 239 0.01 11.23 14.80
CA PHE A 239 -1.24 10.65 15.29
C PHE A 239 -1.18 9.12 15.37
N ILE A 240 -0.70 8.46 14.30
CA ILE A 240 -0.56 6.99 14.25
C ILE A 240 0.40 6.49 15.33
N GLU A 241 1.47 7.24 15.57
CA GLU A 241 2.49 6.85 16.53
C GLU A 241 2.07 7.11 17.98
N THR A 242 1.72 8.35 18.31
CA THR A 242 1.42 8.76 19.68
C THR A 242 0.03 8.33 20.13
N GLY A 243 -0.84 7.97 19.18
CA GLY A 243 -2.24 7.68 19.42
C GLY A 243 -3.08 8.91 19.72
N ARG A 244 -2.56 10.13 19.54
CA ARG A 244 -3.28 11.37 19.83
C ARG A 244 -2.92 12.47 18.83
N ILE A 245 -3.90 13.30 18.50
CA ILE A 245 -3.72 14.50 17.69
C ILE A 245 -4.67 15.59 18.17
N ASN A 246 -4.12 16.77 18.46
CA ASN A 246 -4.90 17.98 18.65
C ASN A 246 -4.94 18.73 17.31
N VAL A 247 -6.15 19.09 16.85
CA VAL A 247 -6.37 19.81 15.59
C VAL A 247 -6.68 21.30 15.78
N ALA A 248 -6.57 21.81 17.01
CA ALA A 248 -6.70 23.23 17.30
C ALA A 248 -5.70 24.04 16.45
N ASN A 249 -6.14 25.19 15.96
CA ASN A 249 -5.32 26.15 15.19
C ASN A 249 -4.57 25.53 13.97
N THR A 250 -5.00 24.37 13.48
CA THR A 250 -4.35 23.65 12.40
C THR A 250 -5.14 23.80 11.09
N THR A 251 -4.46 23.81 9.95
CA THR A 251 -5.10 23.80 8.62
C THR A 251 -5.11 22.41 7.99
N CYS A 252 -6.06 22.16 7.09
CA CYS A 252 -6.19 20.85 6.44
C CYS A 252 -4.97 20.43 5.62
N GLY A 253 -4.20 21.38 5.07
CA GLY A 253 -3.02 21.08 4.25
C GLY A 253 -1.77 20.74 5.07
N ASP A 254 -1.74 21.13 6.35
CA ASP A 254 -0.58 20.87 7.23
C ASP A 254 -0.57 19.43 7.75
N LEU A 255 -1.76 18.82 7.88
CA LEU A 255 -1.95 17.50 8.48
C LEU A 255 -1.12 16.37 7.84
N SER A 256 -0.88 16.39 6.53
CA SER A 256 -0.14 15.32 5.83
C SER A 256 1.33 15.63 5.56
N GLY A 257 1.80 16.86 5.79
CA GLY A 257 3.18 17.26 5.51
C GLY A 257 3.60 17.22 4.04
N GLN A 258 2.66 17.08 3.10
CA GLN A 258 2.97 17.09 1.66
C GLN A 258 3.17 18.50 1.11
N ILE A 259 2.61 19.52 1.77
CA ILE A 259 2.82 20.92 1.41
C ILE A 259 3.92 21.48 2.31
N LYS A 260 4.95 22.08 1.72
CA LYS A 260 6.09 22.63 2.47
C LYS A 260 5.74 23.89 3.26
N ASN A 261 4.74 24.64 2.81
CA ASN A 261 4.33 25.88 3.46
C ASN A 261 3.45 25.57 4.68
N LYS A 262 3.75 26.20 5.82
CA LYS A 262 2.87 26.17 7.00
C LYS A 262 1.55 26.90 6.72
N ASN A 263 0.49 26.53 7.45
CA ASN A 263 -0.85 27.08 7.34
C ASN A 263 -1.46 26.88 5.94
N ALA A 264 -1.16 25.76 5.29
CA ALA A 264 -1.65 25.48 3.96
C ALA A 264 -3.11 25.03 3.97
N GLY A 265 -3.93 25.57 3.07
CA GLY A 265 -5.33 25.17 2.93
C GLY A 265 -6.26 25.83 3.95
N ARG A 266 -7.44 25.23 4.15
CA ARG A 266 -8.47 25.80 5.01
C ARG A 266 -8.22 25.48 6.50
N PRO A 267 -8.53 26.39 7.44
CA PRO A 267 -8.56 26.06 8.86
C PRO A 267 -9.49 24.88 9.14
N ILE A 268 -9.08 23.99 10.06
CA ILE A 268 -9.90 22.87 10.48
C ILE A 268 -11.03 23.36 11.37
N ARG A 269 -12.24 22.85 11.13
CA ARG A 269 -13.38 22.96 12.04
C ARG A 269 -13.59 21.61 12.72
N PHE A 270 -13.35 21.52 14.01
CA PHE A 270 -13.40 20.25 14.76
C PHE A 270 -14.68 19.44 14.53
N GLU A 271 -15.83 20.12 14.55
CA GLU A 271 -17.17 19.53 14.32
C GLU A 271 -17.28 18.79 12.98
N THR A 272 -16.55 19.23 11.96
CA THR A 272 -16.57 18.60 10.63
C THR A 272 -15.79 17.29 10.56
N LEU A 273 -14.96 17.01 11.57
CA LEU A 273 -14.16 15.78 11.66
C LEU A 273 -14.82 14.72 12.57
N LYS A 274 -15.94 15.02 13.21
CA LYS A 274 -16.69 14.05 14.01
C LYS A 274 -17.27 12.96 13.11
N LEU A 275 -17.19 11.71 13.56
CA LEU A 275 -17.68 10.52 12.85
C LEU A 275 -18.79 9.81 13.63
N ASP A 276 -19.41 10.51 14.59
CA ASP A 276 -20.43 9.95 15.49
C ASP A 276 -21.65 9.44 14.71
N LYS A 277 -21.97 10.08 13.57
CA LYS A 277 -23.06 9.64 12.66
C LYS A 277 -22.85 8.26 12.06
N ILE A 278 -21.60 7.81 11.93
CA ILE A 278 -21.26 6.44 11.52
C ILE A 278 -20.81 5.58 12.72
N GLY A 279 -21.10 6.05 13.94
CA GLY A 279 -20.85 5.35 15.20
C GLY A 279 -19.39 5.36 15.67
N ILE A 280 -18.52 6.21 15.11
CA ILE A 280 -17.09 6.25 15.45
C ILE A 280 -16.78 7.48 16.31
N ASN A 281 -16.40 7.23 17.56
CA ASN A 281 -16.10 8.30 18.52
C ASN A 281 -14.72 8.94 18.33
N LYS A 282 -14.40 9.93 19.17
CA LYS A 282 -13.10 10.64 19.16
C LYS A 282 -11.90 9.71 19.35
N GLY A 283 -12.08 8.57 20.01
CA GLY A 283 -11.07 7.53 20.22
C GLY A 283 -10.91 6.54 19.06
N SER A 284 -11.46 6.87 17.89
CA SER A 284 -11.31 6.11 16.63
C SER A 284 -11.71 4.64 16.79
N ARG A 285 -12.86 4.43 17.43
CA ARG A 285 -13.48 3.11 17.68
C ARG A 285 -15.00 3.24 17.61
N PHE A 286 -15.69 2.14 17.37
CA PHE A 286 -17.15 2.12 17.38
C PHE A 286 -17.69 2.25 18.80
N GLU A 287 -18.70 3.10 19.01
CA GLU A 287 -19.32 3.32 20.34
C GLU A 287 -20.17 2.14 20.80
N ASN A 288 -20.84 1.48 19.85
CA ASN A 288 -21.55 0.25 20.09
C ASN A 288 -20.64 -0.89 19.64
N GLU A 289 -20.30 -1.82 20.54
CA GLU A 289 -19.94 -3.15 20.06
C GLU A 289 -21.03 -3.57 19.07
N PRO A 290 -20.69 -4.11 17.89
CA PRO A 290 -21.71 -4.71 17.06
C PRO A 290 -22.48 -5.67 17.96
N PRO A 291 -23.83 -5.63 18.00
CA PRO A 291 -24.55 -6.73 18.62
C PRO A 291 -23.98 -8.01 18.02
N LYS A 292 -23.71 -9.04 18.84
CA LYS A 292 -23.31 -10.38 18.40
C LYS A 292 -24.39 -10.92 17.46
N LYS A 293 -24.43 -10.44 16.23
CA LYS A 293 -25.28 -10.96 15.18
C LYS A 293 -24.62 -12.27 14.84
N HIS A 294 -25.30 -13.34 15.22
CA HIS A 294 -25.12 -14.64 14.63
C HIS A 294 -24.84 -14.43 13.15
N GLN A 295 -23.67 -14.84 12.70
CA GLN A 295 -23.39 -14.97 11.28
C GLN A 295 -24.42 -15.96 10.74
N LYS A 296 -25.55 -15.45 10.25
CA LYS A 296 -26.28 -16.15 9.21
C LYS A 296 -25.32 -16.14 8.03
N ARG A 297 -24.63 -17.26 7.86
CA ARG A 297 -23.95 -17.65 6.64
C ARG A 297 -24.87 -17.26 5.47
N LYS A 298 -24.53 -16.20 4.74
CA LYS A 298 -24.88 -16.15 3.33
C LYS A 298 -23.92 -17.10 2.63
N THR A 299 -24.22 -18.38 2.69
CA THR A 299 -23.83 -19.30 1.62
C THR A 299 -24.41 -18.71 0.34
N GLN A 300 -23.55 -18.30 -0.58
CA GLN A 300 -23.94 -18.25 -1.99
C GLN A 300 -24.54 -19.63 -2.33
N PRO A 301 -25.62 -19.70 -3.12
CA PRO A 301 -26.15 -21.00 -3.52
C PRO A 301 -25.05 -21.77 -4.23
N ASN A 302 -24.85 -23.03 -3.83
CA ASN A 302 -24.09 -24.00 -4.60
C ASN A 302 -24.48 -23.86 -6.08
N GLN A 303 -23.54 -23.48 -6.92
CA GLN A 303 -23.62 -23.89 -8.31
C GLN A 303 -23.65 -25.41 -8.28
N GLN A 304 -24.82 -25.97 -8.62
CA GLN A 304 -24.97 -27.38 -8.84
C GLN A 304 -23.88 -27.82 -9.81
N VAL A 305 -23.03 -28.72 -9.36
CA VAL A 305 -22.24 -29.57 -10.23
C VAL A 305 -23.24 -30.33 -11.09
N GLN A 306 -23.47 -29.85 -12.32
CA GLN A 306 -24.11 -30.66 -13.34
C GLN A 306 -23.18 -31.85 -13.59
N LYS A 307 -23.60 -33.03 -13.14
CA LYS A 307 -23.05 -34.30 -13.60
C LYS A 307 -23.22 -34.33 -15.12
N MET A 308 -22.11 -34.31 -15.85
CA MET A 308 -22.12 -34.65 -17.27
C MET A 308 -22.64 -36.10 -17.44
N PRO A 309 -23.55 -36.36 -18.39
CA PRO A 309 -23.92 -37.73 -18.72
C PRO A 309 -22.74 -38.45 -19.40
N PRO A 310 -22.66 -39.79 -19.30
CA PRO A 310 -21.58 -40.55 -19.93
C PRO A 310 -21.70 -40.51 -21.46
N ASN A 311 -20.58 -40.30 -22.14
CA ASN A 311 -20.49 -40.39 -23.60
C ASN A 311 -20.87 -41.81 -24.08
N PRO A 312 -21.73 -41.95 -25.10
CA PRO A 312 -21.94 -43.24 -25.76
C PRO A 312 -20.73 -43.61 -26.64
N ARG A 313 -20.50 -44.92 -26.77
CA ARG A 313 -19.44 -45.52 -27.61
C ARG A 313 -19.57 -45.12 -29.08
N PRO A 314 -18.47 -44.98 -29.83
CA PRO A 314 -18.51 -44.66 -31.25
C PRO A 314 -18.94 -45.89 -32.08
N THR A 315 -19.93 -45.70 -32.95
CA THR A 315 -20.25 -46.60 -34.06
C THR A 315 -19.46 -46.15 -35.30
N MET A 316 -18.85 -47.12 -35.97
CA MET A 316 -18.10 -46.92 -37.22
C MET A 316 -19.04 -46.59 -38.38
N VAL A 317 -18.76 -45.50 -39.11
CA VAL A 317 -19.17 -45.34 -40.51
C VAL A 317 -18.05 -44.63 -41.28
N ASN A 318 -17.64 -45.27 -42.37
CA ASN A 318 -16.66 -44.81 -43.36
C ASN A 318 -17.17 -43.58 -44.12
N ASN A 319 -16.31 -42.58 -44.36
CA ASN A 319 -15.98 -42.12 -45.72
C ASN A 319 -14.86 -41.07 -45.74
N THR A 320 -13.78 -41.46 -46.44
CA THR A 320 -13.00 -40.71 -47.44
C THR A 320 -12.84 -39.18 -47.31
N GLY A 321 -11.59 -38.72 -47.14
CA GLY A 321 -11.22 -37.34 -47.51
C GLY A 321 -9.94 -36.78 -46.86
N MET A 322 -8.79 -37.08 -47.46
CA MET A 322 -7.55 -36.27 -47.52
C MET A 322 -6.86 -35.76 -46.23
N SER A 323 -5.79 -36.48 -45.87
CA SER A 323 -4.42 -36.04 -45.51
C SER A 323 -4.16 -34.59 -45.09
N GLN A 324 -3.57 -34.40 -43.90
CA GLN A 324 -2.14 -34.05 -43.78
C GLN A 324 -1.66 -34.15 -42.30
N HIS A 325 -0.62 -34.97 -42.10
CA HIS A 325 0.17 -35.08 -40.86
C HIS A 325 1.00 -33.82 -40.62
N TYR A 326 1.21 -33.43 -39.35
CA TYR A 326 2.55 -33.20 -38.78
C TYR A 326 2.51 -33.32 -37.25
N GLY A 327 3.45 -34.10 -36.70
CA GLY A 327 3.57 -34.40 -35.27
C GLY A 327 4.24 -33.29 -34.45
N HIS A 328 3.93 -33.27 -33.16
CA HIS A 328 4.62 -32.45 -32.16
C HIS A 328 5.75 -33.24 -31.49
N PRO A 329 6.98 -32.69 -31.40
CA PRO A 329 7.93 -33.07 -30.36
C PRO A 329 7.89 -32.06 -29.20
N MET A 330 8.07 -32.59 -27.98
CA MET A 330 8.30 -31.84 -26.76
C MET A 330 9.56 -30.96 -26.89
N VAL A 331 9.49 -29.70 -26.45
CA VAL A 331 10.66 -28.83 -26.29
C VAL A 331 10.68 -28.19 -24.91
N ASN A 332 11.83 -28.40 -24.27
CA ASN A 332 12.29 -27.89 -22.99
C ASN A 332 12.55 -26.37 -23.09
N MET A 333 11.88 -25.53 -22.30
CA MET A 333 12.02 -24.07 -22.36
C MET A 333 13.02 -23.54 -21.33
N ALA A 334 14.26 -23.35 -21.78
CA ALA A 334 15.15 -22.30 -21.29
C ALA A 334 15.33 -21.29 -22.43
N THR A 335 15.31 -19.99 -22.10
CA THR A 335 15.50 -18.80 -22.96
C THR A 335 14.25 -18.27 -23.69
N CYS A 336 13.86 -17.02 -23.37
CA CYS A 336 12.83 -16.25 -24.09
C CYS A 336 13.48 -14.98 -24.69
N ASP A 337 13.43 -14.83 -26.02
CA ASP A 337 13.72 -13.58 -26.77
C ASP A 337 12.38 -12.86 -27.08
N PRO A 338 12.22 -11.56 -26.76
CA PRO A 338 10.92 -10.87 -26.81
C PRO A 338 10.55 -10.21 -28.16
N ARG A 339 11.02 -10.67 -29.32
CA ARG A 339 10.84 -9.93 -30.61
C ARG A 339 9.85 -10.46 -31.64
N PHE A 340 8.94 -11.38 -31.29
CA PHE A 340 7.90 -11.79 -32.24
C PHE A 340 6.53 -11.84 -31.58
N MET A 341 5.72 -10.79 -31.77
CA MET A 341 4.25 -10.86 -31.86
C MET A 341 3.72 -9.69 -32.71
N HIS A 342 2.98 -10.03 -33.77
CA HIS A 342 2.40 -9.10 -34.74
C HIS A 342 1.14 -8.39 -34.20
N PRO A 343 0.81 -7.18 -34.70
CA PRO A 343 -0.26 -6.31 -34.17
C PRO A 343 -1.66 -6.64 -34.73
N VAL A 344 -2.70 -6.28 -33.95
CA VAL A 344 -4.13 -6.28 -34.33
C VAL A 344 -4.57 -4.83 -34.62
N PRO A 345 -5.47 -4.55 -35.59
CA PRO A 345 -5.67 -3.19 -36.13
C PRO A 345 -6.43 -2.24 -35.20
N LEU A 346 -5.97 -0.98 -35.16
CA LEU A 346 -6.60 0.17 -34.50
C LEU A 346 -7.70 0.80 -35.37
N MET A 347 -8.89 1.02 -34.80
CA MET A 347 -9.93 1.88 -35.37
C MET A 347 -9.58 3.37 -35.17
N GLN A 348 -9.70 4.16 -36.24
CA GLN A 348 -9.41 5.59 -36.28
C GLN A 348 -10.61 6.42 -35.78
N PHE A 349 -10.37 7.37 -34.89
CA PHE A 349 -11.31 8.46 -34.59
C PHE A 349 -10.71 9.81 -34.99
N HIS A 350 -11.58 10.66 -35.55
CA HIS A 350 -11.25 11.89 -36.26
C HIS A 350 -10.82 13.04 -35.33
N ASN A 351 -9.87 13.84 -35.85
CA ASN A 351 -9.34 15.07 -35.26
C ASN A 351 -10.41 16.17 -35.13
N HIS A 352 -10.48 16.80 -33.97
CA HIS A 352 -10.98 18.18 -33.81
C HIS A 352 -9.93 19.01 -33.06
N GLN A 353 -9.45 20.07 -33.72
CA GLN A 353 -8.53 21.06 -33.15
C GLN A 353 -9.27 21.97 -32.15
N PRO A 354 -8.63 22.39 -31.05
CA PRO A 354 -9.09 23.53 -30.27
C PRO A 354 -8.43 24.85 -30.74
N PRO A 355 -9.11 26.00 -30.59
CA PRO A 355 -8.63 27.29 -31.05
C PRO A 355 -7.62 27.94 -30.09
N ASN A 356 -6.71 28.72 -30.70
CA ASN A 356 -5.76 29.62 -30.07
C ASN A 356 -6.43 30.71 -29.23
N HIS A 357 -5.90 31.00 -28.02
CA HIS A 357 -5.95 32.35 -27.47
C HIS A 357 -4.77 32.70 -26.55
N LYS A 358 -3.95 33.61 -27.09
CA LYS A 358 -3.35 34.83 -26.54
C LYS A 358 -2.67 34.81 -25.15
N GLN A 359 -1.38 35.10 -25.23
CA GLN A 359 -0.48 35.60 -24.19
C GLN A 359 -1.09 36.75 -23.38
N SER A 360 -0.91 36.72 -22.06
CA SER A 360 -1.04 37.87 -21.17
C SER A 360 0.15 37.90 -20.20
N THR A 361 0.66 39.11 -20.01
CA THR A 361 1.86 39.52 -19.29
C THR A 361 1.66 39.53 -17.77
N PRO A 362 2.75 39.44 -16.96
CA PRO A 362 2.65 39.37 -15.50
C PRO A 362 2.55 40.76 -14.84
N PRO A 363 1.82 40.91 -13.71
CA PRO A 363 1.87 42.11 -12.88
C PRO A 363 2.96 42.01 -11.78
N PRO A 364 3.33 43.13 -11.14
CA PRO A 364 4.67 43.37 -10.63
C PRO A 364 4.91 42.90 -9.19
N GLN A 365 6.20 42.69 -8.90
CA GLN A 365 6.77 42.31 -7.61
C GLN A 365 6.70 43.46 -6.60
N HIS A 366 6.18 43.19 -5.40
CA HIS A 366 6.37 44.03 -4.22
C HIS A 366 7.05 43.21 -3.12
N ASN A 367 8.28 43.60 -2.78
CA ASN A 367 8.97 43.19 -1.56
C ASN A 367 8.37 43.91 -0.35
N PRO A 368 8.32 43.23 0.82
CA PRO A 368 8.62 43.92 2.06
C PRO A 368 9.79 43.29 2.81
N SER A 369 10.52 44.23 3.39
CA SER A 369 11.69 44.16 4.24
C SER A 369 11.53 43.32 5.51
N THR A 370 12.68 42.78 5.92
CA THR A 370 13.02 42.16 7.20
C THR A 370 12.61 43.00 8.43
N GLY A 371 11.88 42.39 9.35
CA GLY A 371 11.62 42.90 10.70
C GLY A 371 11.63 41.74 11.69
N SER A 372 12.65 41.73 12.56
CA SER A 372 12.81 40.81 13.68
C SER A 372 11.87 41.23 14.82
N SER A 373 11.04 40.32 15.32
CA SER A 373 10.41 40.46 16.64
C SER A 373 10.16 39.09 17.26
N THR A 374 10.94 38.80 18.29
CA THR A 374 10.75 37.79 19.32
C THR A 374 9.44 38.03 20.08
N VAL A 375 8.56 37.03 20.19
CA VAL A 375 7.51 37.01 21.22
C VAL A 375 7.26 35.57 21.69
N ASP A 376 7.74 35.32 22.90
CA ASP A 376 7.20 34.56 24.03
C ASP A 376 6.31 33.32 23.82
N GLY A 377 6.74 32.25 24.49
CA GLY A 377 6.04 30.99 24.61
C GLY A 377 4.73 31.12 25.39
N ALA A 378 3.62 30.90 24.70
CA ALA A 378 2.38 30.46 25.32
C ALA A 378 2.45 28.94 25.50
N LYS A 379 2.37 28.48 26.75
CA LYS A 379 1.97 27.10 27.05
C LYS A 379 0.54 26.92 26.53
N GLU A 380 0.38 26.30 25.37
CA GLU A 380 -0.92 25.84 24.89
C GLU A 380 -1.47 24.82 25.89
N SER A 381 -2.53 25.21 26.59
CA SER A 381 -3.36 24.27 27.34
C SER A 381 -4.02 23.35 26.32
N ASP A 382 -3.54 22.11 26.22
CA ASP A 382 -4.05 21.05 25.36
C ASP A 382 -5.48 20.68 25.83
N SER A 383 -6.48 21.44 25.40
CA SER A 383 -7.87 21.16 25.75
C SER A 383 -8.31 19.86 25.08
N ASP A 384 -8.71 18.85 25.87
CA ASP A 384 -9.22 17.55 25.39
C ASP A 384 -10.40 17.68 24.39
N GLU A 385 -11.02 18.86 24.30
CA GLU A 385 -12.15 19.15 23.42
C GLU A 385 -11.83 18.95 21.94
N THR A 386 -10.63 19.35 21.48
CA THR A 386 -10.21 19.29 20.07
C THR A 386 -9.29 18.12 19.75
N CYS A 387 -9.18 17.15 20.65
CA CYS A 387 -8.32 16.00 20.50
C CYS A 387 -9.05 14.79 19.89
N PHE A 388 -8.37 14.07 19.01
CA PHE A 388 -8.74 12.73 18.56
C PHE A 388 -7.67 11.74 18.99
N SER A 389 -8.05 10.49 19.26
CA SER A 389 -7.15 9.47 19.76
C SER A 389 -7.40 8.08 19.16
N HIS A 390 -6.48 7.15 19.42
CA HIS A 390 -6.65 5.71 19.27
C HIS A 390 -5.81 4.97 20.32
N ASP A 391 -6.20 3.74 20.66
CA ASP A 391 -5.58 2.98 21.76
C ASP A 391 -4.45 2.02 21.30
N PHE A 392 -4.21 1.91 19.99
CA PHE A 392 -3.10 1.11 19.49
C PHE A 392 -1.74 1.70 19.87
N LYS A 393 -0.80 0.82 20.23
CA LYS A 393 0.61 1.13 20.45
C LYS A 393 1.40 0.86 19.17
N LEU A 394 1.13 1.61 18.10
CA LEU A 394 1.79 1.40 16.80
C LEU A 394 3.18 2.03 16.78
N VAL A 395 4.18 1.33 16.25
CA VAL A 395 5.51 1.88 15.98
C VAL A 395 5.86 1.66 14.51
N PRO A 396 6.59 2.58 13.87
CA PRO A 396 7.00 2.40 12.49
C PRO A 396 8.12 1.37 12.38
N VAL A 397 8.13 0.60 11.31
CA VAL A 397 9.27 -0.24 10.93
C VAL A 397 10.46 0.63 10.53
N TYR A 398 10.20 1.69 9.77
CA TYR A 398 11.20 2.64 9.30
C TYR A 398 11.20 3.87 10.20
N LYS A 399 12.30 4.07 10.94
CA LYS A 399 12.45 5.20 11.86
C LYS A 399 13.13 6.36 11.13
N PHE A 400 12.37 7.42 10.89
CA PHE A 400 12.87 8.64 10.24
C PHE A 400 13.20 9.77 11.24
N HIS A 401 12.82 9.60 12.50
CA HIS A 401 13.17 10.51 13.58
C HIS A 401 14.69 10.66 13.66
N ASN A 402 15.17 11.91 13.65
CA ASN A 402 16.58 12.31 13.66
C ASN A 402 17.33 12.22 12.33
N MET A 403 16.64 11.99 11.20
CA MET A 403 17.24 12.13 9.87
C MET A 403 17.09 13.58 9.39
N SER A 404 18.14 14.16 8.80
CA SER A 404 18.01 15.44 8.10
C SER A 404 17.14 15.27 6.86
N GLU A 405 16.39 16.30 6.47
CA GLU A 405 15.37 16.22 5.40
C GLU A 405 15.93 15.65 4.08
N GLY A 406 17.19 15.93 3.74
CA GLY A 406 17.86 15.40 2.55
C GLY A 406 18.38 13.95 2.68
N THR A 407 18.32 13.35 3.86
CA THR A 407 18.77 11.97 4.10
C THR A 407 17.62 10.98 4.31
N ILE A 408 16.39 11.49 4.46
CA ILE A 408 15.20 10.65 4.63
C ILE A 408 15.07 9.78 3.37
N PRO A 409 15.12 8.44 3.51
CA PRO A 409 14.91 7.55 2.39
C PRO A 409 13.49 7.71 1.86
N ILE A 410 13.35 7.76 0.55
CA ILE A 410 12.09 8.07 -0.13
C ILE A 410 11.39 6.79 -0.56
N THR A 411 10.07 6.86 -0.65
CA THR A 411 9.22 5.73 -1.04
C THR A 411 8.51 6.01 -2.36
N SER A 412 8.44 7.27 -2.79
CA SER A 412 7.87 7.68 -4.08
C SER A 412 8.71 8.79 -4.70
N MET A 413 8.92 8.74 -6.02
CA MET A 413 9.56 9.81 -6.77
C MET A 413 8.98 9.97 -8.16
N VAL A 414 8.57 11.19 -8.48
CA VAL A 414 7.98 11.55 -9.75
C VAL A 414 8.64 12.82 -10.25
N GLY A 415 9.37 12.73 -11.36
CA GLY A 415 10.26 13.82 -11.78
C GLY A 415 11.31 14.11 -10.71
N ASP A 416 11.29 15.33 -10.16
CA ASP A 416 12.15 15.76 -9.05
C ASP A 416 11.44 15.78 -7.69
N ASP A 417 10.14 15.49 -7.66
CA ASP A 417 9.33 15.46 -6.44
C ASP A 417 9.47 14.09 -5.79
N ALA A 418 10.00 14.09 -4.55
CA ALA A 418 10.31 12.89 -3.82
C ALA A 418 9.66 12.94 -2.43
N HIS A 419 9.03 11.84 -2.05
CA HIS A 419 8.23 11.76 -0.83
C HIS A 419 8.40 10.42 -0.12
N THR A 420 8.10 10.42 1.18
CA THR A 420 8.04 9.21 2.03
C THR A 420 6.60 9.06 2.50
N VAL A 421 5.78 8.40 1.69
CA VAL A 421 4.31 8.30 1.88
C VAL A 421 3.84 6.88 2.16
N ASP A 422 4.69 5.90 1.89
CA ASP A 422 4.42 4.50 2.15
C ASP A 422 4.99 4.11 3.51
N HIS A 423 4.20 3.42 4.33
CA HIS A 423 4.60 3.08 5.69
C HIS A 423 4.25 1.64 6.05
N ILE A 424 4.99 1.09 7.02
CA ILE A 424 4.61 -0.12 7.74
C ILE A 424 4.69 0.21 9.23
N PHE A 425 3.55 0.17 9.90
CA PHE A 425 3.40 0.23 11.33
C PHE A 425 3.02 -1.13 11.88
N TYR A 426 3.46 -1.44 13.09
CA TYR A 426 3.04 -2.64 13.80
C TYR A 426 2.82 -2.35 15.28
N ASN A 427 1.91 -3.08 15.91
CA ASN A 427 1.60 -2.87 17.32
C ASN A 427 2.60 -3.58 18.24
N VAL A 428 2.93 -2.91 19.35
CA VAL A 428 3.81 -3.44 20.41
C VAL A 428 3.05 -3.58 21.74
N ASP A 429 3.64 -4.29 22.70
CA ASP A 429 2.99 -4.60 23.98
C ASP A 429 3.01 -3.39 24.92
N ILE A 430 4.19 -2.78 25.09
CA ILE A 430 4.37 -1.58 25.91
C ILE A 430 5.03 -0.51 25.05
N LYS A 431 4.50 0.71 25.12
CA LYS A 431 5.07 1.87 24.45
C LYS A 431 5.02 3.07 25.40
N ARG A 432 6.18 3.68 25.66
CA ARG A 432 6.27 5.00 26.30
C ARG A 432 6.40 6.07 25.22
N ASP A 433 7.25 5.81 24.23
CA ASP A 433 7.45 6.64 23.05
C ASP A 433 8.00 5.77 21.88
N ASN A 434 8.34 6.38 20.74
CA ASN A 434 8.84 5.68 19.54
C ASN A 434 10.25 5.08 19.68
N HIS A 435 10.99 5.46 20.72
CA HIS A 435 12.34 4.98 21.03
C HIS A 435 12.35 4.05 22.24
N SER A 436 11.35 4.16 23.13
CA SER A 436 11.19 3.38 24.36
C SER A 436 9.91 2.55 24.31
N PHE A 437 10.04 1.33 23.79
CA PHE A 437 8.96 0.35 23.73
C PHE A 437 9.47 -1.08 23.87
N ARG A 438 8.53 -2.02 24.10
CA ARG A 438 8.80 -3.45 24.17
C ARG A 438 7.89 -4.20 23.20
N GLU A 439 8.49 -4.90 22.24
CA GLU A 439 7.74 -5.79 21.35
C GLU A 439 7.04 -6.92 22.14
N GLY A 440 5.79 -7.18 21.76
CA GLY A 440 4.96 -8.24 22.35
C GLY A 440 5.06 -9.55 21.59
N VAL A 441 3.91 -10.12 21.26
CA VAL A 441 3.79 -11.33 20.42
C VAL A 441 4.50 -11.15 19.08
N LEU A 442 4.31 -9.99 18.44
CA LEU A 442 4.93 -9.63 17.16
C LEU A 442 6.28 -8.94 17.38
N LYS A 443 7.33 -9.41 16.68
CA LYS A 443 8.71 -8.94 16.85
C LYS A 443 9.33 -8.57 15.52
N LEU A 444 9.82 -7.34 15.38
CA LEU A 444 10.52 -6.91 14.17
C LEU A 444 11.94 -7.49 14.16
N LEU A 445 12.26 -8.25 13.11
CA LEU A 445 13.56 -8.90 12.93
C LEU A 445 14.45 -8.16 11.93
N ALA A 446 13.89 -7.63 10.86
CA ALA A 446 14.64 -6.90 9.84
C ALA A 446 13.69 -6.04 9.00
N TRP A 447 14.25 -5.10 8.25
CA TRP A 447 13.54 -4.34 7.23
C TRP A 447 14.37 -4.22 5.96
N TYR A 448 13.70 -4.10 4.82
CA TYR A 448 14.32 -3.99 3.51
C TYR A 448 14.68 -2.52 3.26
N THR A 449 15.96 -2.23 2.99
CA THR A 449 16.44 -0.85 2.88
C THR A 449 15.72 -0.09 1.77
N LEU A 450 15.56 1.21 2.00
CA LEU A 450 15.05 2.19 1.03
C LEU A 450 16.22 2.93 0.39
N LEU A 451 15.92 3.73 -0.62
CA LEU A 451 16.87 4.53 -1.39
C LEU A 451 16.73 6.01 -1.03
N THR A 452 17.80 6.78 -1.15
CA THR A 452 17.73 8.25 -1.04
C THR A 452 17.26 8.88 -2.36
N LYS A 453 17.03 10.20 -2.34
CA LYS A 453 16.75 10.96 -3.57
C LYS A 453 17.91 10.89 -4.55
N GLU A 454 19.14 10.98 -4.05
CA GLU A 454 20.36 10.91 -4.83
C GLU A 454 20.52 9.55 -5.48
N ASP A 455 20.28 8.46 -4.73
CA ASP A 455 20.30 7.09 -5.29
C ASP A 455 19.34 6.97 -6.48
N LEU A 456 18.10 7.46 -6.35
CA LEU A 456 17.12 7.40 -7.43
C LEU A 456 17.45 8.31 -8.62
N LYS A 457 18.05 9.48 -8.38
CA LYS A 457 18.56 10.35 -9.45
C LYS A 457 19.65 9.65 -10.25
N GLU A 458 20.57 8.98 -9.57
CA GLU A 458 21.62 8.20 -10.23
C GLU A 458 21.09 6.96 -10.97
N LEU A 459 19.89 6.48 -10.65
CA LEU A 459 19.19 5.41 -11.36
C LEU A 459 18.33 5.91 -12.55
N GLY A 460 18.31 7.23 -12.79
CA GLY A 460 17.55 7.85 -13.88
C GLY A 460 16.08 8.11 -13.57
N GLY A 461 15.71 8.20 -12.29
CA GLY A 461 14.33 8.47 -11.88
C GLY A 461 13.47 7.22 -11.73
N LEU A 462 12.16 7.41 -11.52
CA LEU A 462 11.17 6.34 -11.53
C LEU A 462 9.99 6.66 -12.48
N PRO A 463 9.29 5.63 -13.01
CA PRO A 463 9.74 4.24 -13.09
C PRO A 463 10.95 4.10 -14.02
N ASN A 464 11.73 3.04 -13.85
CA ASN A 464 12.95 2.78 -14.62
C ASN A 464 13.13 1.28 -14.94
N ALA A 465 14.30 0.92 -15.45
CA ALA A 465 14.58 -0.44 -15.90
C ALA A 465 14.68 -1.51 -14.78
N GLY A 466 14.87 -1.08 -13.54
CA GLY A 466 14.96 -1.91 -12.34
C GLY A 466 13.75 -1.81 -11.41
N LEU A 467 13.02 -0.70 -11.45
CA LEU A 467 11.87 -0.42 -10.58
C LEU A 467 10.68 0.02 -11.44
N GLY A 468 9.62 -0.81 -11.46
CA GLY A 468 8.49 -0.66 -12.37
C GLY A 468 7.39 0.30 -11.89
N SER A 469 7.53 0.90 -10.72
CA SER A 469 6.60 1.88 -10.15
C SER A 469 7.33 3.20 -9.90
N ASP A 470 6.58 4.28 -9.75
CA ASP A 470 7.06 5.52 -9.15
C ASP A 470 7.20 5.44 -7.63
N HIS A 471 6.75 4.33 -7.04
CA HIS A 471 7.03 3.96 -5.66
C HIS A 471 8.10 2.87 -5.56
N ILE A 472 8.65 2.70 -4.35
CA ILE A 472 9.57 1.63 -3.98
C ILE A 472 8.87 0.75 -2.95
N CYS A 473 8.94 -0.58 -3.11
CA CYS A 473 8.36 -1.47 -2.12
C CYS A 473 9.02 -1.33 -0.74
N LEU A 474 8.23 -1.37 0.33
CA LEU A 474 8.73 -1.53 1.69
C LEU A 474 8.66 -3.01 2.08
N GLY A 475 9.57 -3.44 2.96
CA GLY A 475 9.65 -4.82 3.42
C GLY A 475 10.03 -4.92 4.88
N ALA A 476 9.36 -5.80 5.62
CA ALA A 476 9.63 -6.08 7.02
C ALA A 476 9.64 -7.59 7.26
N ARG A 477 10.58 -8.07 8.08
CA ARG A 477 10.58 -9.45 8.59
C ARG A 477 10.19 -9.42 10.05
N PHE A 478 9.25 -10.28 10.41
CA PHE A 478 8.73 -10.44 11.74
C PHE A 478 8.90 -11.87 12.25
N ALA A 479 8.81 -12.00 13.56
CA ALA A 479 8.55 -13.25 14.25
C ALA A 479 7.26 -13.13 15.05
N ILE A 480 6.54 -14.25 15.18
CA ILE A 480 5.48 -14.42 16.18
C ILE A 480 6.02 -15.30 17.30
N SER A 481 5.93 -14.80 18.52
CA SER A 481 6.22 -15.56 19.73
C SER A 481 5.03 -16.47 20.04
N LEU A 482 5.09 -17.68 19.50
CA LEU A 482 4.10 -18.74 19.64
C LEU A 482 4.31 -19.62 20.87
#